data_AF-A0A7V0JHK4-F1
#
_entry.id   AF-A0A7V0JHK4-F1
#
_cell.length_a   1.000
_cell.length_b   1.000
_cell.length_c   1.000
_cell.angle_alpha   90.00
_cell.angle_beta   90.00
_cell.angle_gamma   90.00
#
_symmetry.space_group_name_H-M   'P 1'
#
loop_
_entity.id
_entity.type
_entity.pdbx_description
1 polymer ?
#
loop_
_entity_poly.entity_id
_entity_poly.type
_entity_poly.pdbx_seq_one_letter_code
_entity_poly.pdbx_strand_id
1 'polypeptide(L)'
;MKKLAILLLAIPLLASSIDAQSSRPGLTLPSNSGAVTDNAISVLSNPAWLAARSGAEAFFMFPYTNSTSSEDLGLLVKLGSLGFAGEFANNNLESYNRYTLGKGFKLGEGFYAGISHTWWRVVDWDASWNLGLGFRPLPFFSAGATVFDLNQPNRGGEEVEPAYSLALAVRPFNNHRWTLSGDLLFTKDKTHHYGDELDPRIRLEAMPFDGIKLTGEYLTDSEFFGVGLSLSLDNLTAGDYQRFDDMSETVDGVGYFQLTSAKHANLFSPRSHQIVEVTLGGKIFESMPSYWIFRPKGKTLRQLRQEILHYADDPRVEGLLIRFEDPEWGLAQVQQIRRTLETFKMTGKKLIAYSESYSQKDYYLATVCDEIYLLPIGTVNLKGLAAVMGYWKGTLDKLGIGVQVARARDYKTAANAFIYEDTPEAEAEMMNWLLDDIYDQICAKIGEGRGWEIEEVKEKIDQGPFICRRALDAGLVDSLIYYNS
;
A
#
# COMPACT_ATOMS: atom_id res chain seq x y z
N MET A 1 -20.81 15.62 -23.86
CA MET A 1 -22.04 14.85 -23.56
C MET A 1 -22.58 14.04 -24.75
N LYS A 2 -22.56 14.52 -26.02
CA LYS A 2 -23.04 13.74 -27.19
C LYS A 2 -22.10 12.66 -27.76
N LYS A 3 -20.89 12.46 -27.19
CA LYS A 3 -19.94 11.41 -27.60
C LYS A 3 -19.89 10.20 -26.65
N LEU A 4 -20.59 10.26 -25.51
CA LEU A 4 -20.64 9.17 -24.52
C LEU A 4 -21.74 8.13 -24.85
N ALA A 5 -22.77 8.54 -25.58
CA ALA A 5 -23.94 7.70 -25.89
C ALA A 5 -23.70 6.70 -27.03
N ILE A 6 -22.59 6.80 -27.77
CA ILE A 6 -22.33 5.95 -28.95
C ILE A 6 -21.43 4.76 -28.62
N LEU A 7 -20.69 4.78 -27.48
CA LEU A 7 -19.83 3.66 -27.09
C LEU A 7 -20.51 2.63 -26.17
N LEU A 8 -21.66 2.96 -25.57
CA LEU A 8 -22.44 2.08 -24.68
C LEU A 8 -23.44 1.18 -25.43
N LEU A 9 -23.51 1.28 -26.76
CA LEU A 9 -24.50 0.59 -27.60
C LEU A 9 -23.90 -0.51 -28.50
N ALA A 10 -22.67 -0.94 -28.24
CA ALA A 10 -21.98 -1.94 -29.07
C ALA A 10 -21.38 -3.07 -28.22
N ILE A 11 -22.25 -3.89 -27.62
CA ILE A 11 -21.93 -5.25 -27.16
C ILE A 11 -23.10 -6.13 -27.64
N PRO A 12 -22.98 -6.88 -28.75
CA PRO A 12 -24.06 -7.76 -29.24
C PRO A 12 -24.14 -9.03 -28.35
N LEU A 13 -25.31 -9.60 -28.00
CA LEU A 13 -26.37 -10.28 -28.78
C LEU A 13 -25.94 -11.63 -29.40
N LEU A 14 -26.57 -12.72 -28.91
CA LEU A 14 -26.51 -14.16 -29.28
C LEU A 14 -25.29 -14.91 -28.68
N ALA A 15 -25.36 -16.15 -28.16
CA ALA A 15 -26.24 -17.29 -28.41
C ALA A 15 -26.40 -18.17 -27.14
N SER A 16 -27.05 -19.32 -27.28
CA SER A 16 -27.59 -20.24 -26.26
C SER A 16 -26.62 -21.34 -25.76
N SER A 17 -27.07 -22.02 -24.67
CA SER A 17 -26.73 -23.34 -24.09
C SER A 17 -25.64 -23.53 -22.99
N ILE A 18 -26.13 -23.69 -21.75
CA ILE A 18 -25.91 -24.73 -20.70
C ILE A 18 -24.50 -25.23 -20.27
N ASP A 19 -24.25 -24.98 -18.98
CA ASP A 19 -23.70 -25.83 -17.89
C ASP A 19 -22.34 -25.53 -17.22
N ALA A 20 -22.32 -25.90 -15.92
CA ALA A 20 -21.19 -26.08 -14.99
C ALA A 20 -20.62 -24.85 -14.24
N GLN A 21 -21.40 -24.34 -13.26
CA GLN A 21 -20.88 -23.54 -12.14
C GLN A 21 -21.27 -24.18 -10.78
N SER A 22 -21.22 -25.52 -10.69
CA SER A 22 -21.64 -26.25 -9.49
C SER A 22 -20.47 -26.47 -8.53
N SER A 23 -20.39 -25.65 -7.48
CA SER A 23 -20.01 -26.14 -6.13
C SER A 23 -20.07 -25.05 -5.06
N ARG A 24 -20.18 -23.75 -5.41
CA ARG A 24 -20.34 -22.66 -4.43
C ARG A 24 -21.37 -21.62 -4.85
N PRO A 25 -22.47 -21.44 -4.10
CA PRO A 25 -23.51 -20.46 -4.42
C PRO A 25 -22.97 -19.04 -4.28
N GLY A 26 -23.02 -18.24 -5.33
CA GLY A 26 -22.51 -16.87 -5.39
C GLY A 26 -22.64 -16.27 -6.79
N LEU A 27 -22.59 -14.94 -6.89
CA LEU A 27 -22.59 -14.29 -8.21
C LEU A 27 -21.23 -14.44 -8.90
N THR A 28 -21.24 -14.51 -10.22
CA THR A 28 -20.02 -14.43 -11.03
C THR A 28 -19.32 -13.10 -10.76
N LEU A 29 -18.06 -13.19 -10.35
CA LEU A 29 -17.23 -12.04 -10.05
C LEU A 29 -16.40 -11.65 -11.28
N PRO A 30 -16.08 -10.36 -11.45
CA PRO A 30 -15.02 -9.97 -12.36
C PRO A 30 -13.73 -10.74 -11.98
N SER A 31 -12.88 -10.96 -12.96
CA SER A 31 -11.57 -11.58 -12.74
C SER A 31 -10.87 -10.98 -11.49
N ASN A 32 -10.51 -11.85 -10.54
CA ASN A 32 -9.94 -11.48 -9.24
C ASN A 32 -8.96 -12.54 -8.72
N SER A 33 -7.85 -12.10 -8.11
CA SER A 33 -6.80 -13.00 -7.57
C SER A 33 -6.63 -12.76 -6.08
N GLY A 34 -6.48 -13.87 -5.36
CA GLY A 34 -6.15 -13.88 -3.94
C GLY A 34 -4.83 -13.20 -3.58
N ALA A 35 -3.99 -12.82 -4.56
CA ALA A 35 -2.72 -12.12 -4.36
C ALA A 35 -2.73 -10.63 -4.77
N VAL A 36 -3.75 -10.17 -5.51
CA VAL A 36 -3.73 -8.83 -6.14
C VAL A 36 -4.95 -8.00 -5.77
N THR A 37 -6.12 -8.62 -5.68
CA THR A 37 -7.40 -7.91 -5.57
C THR A 37 -7.53 -7.21 -4.23
N ASP A 38 -7.26 -5.89 -4.21
CA ASP A 38 -7.33 -5.02 -3.03
C ASP A 38 -8.48 -4.00 -3.08
N ASN A 39 -9.45 -4.22 -3.95
CA ASN A 39 -10.68 -3.44 -4.08
C ASN A 39 -11.84 -4.07 -3.27
N ALA A 40 -13.07 -3.60 -3.44
CA ALA A 40 -14.21 -4.13 -2.69
C ALA A 40 -14.47 -5.64 -2.88
N ILE A 41 -14.07 -6.23 -4.02
CA ILE A 41 -14.18 -7.68 -4.31
C ILE A 41 -13.36 -8.52 -3.32
N SER A 42 -12.34 -7.93 -2.68
CA SER A 42 -11.52 -8.63 -1.69
C SER A 42 -12.33 -9.11 -0.48
N VAL A 43 -13.51 -8.56 -0.21
CA VAL A 43 -14.40 -9.05 0.86
C VAL A 43 -14.91 -10.48 0.60
N LEU A 44 -15.07 -10.86 -0.68
CA LEU A 44 -15.56 -12.17 -1.11
C LEU A 44 -14.44 -13.14 -1.48
N SER A 45 -13.28 -12.61 -1.89
CA SER A 45 -12.07 -13.40 -2.19
C SER A 45 -11.15 -13.44 -0.96
N ASN A 46 -10.11 -12.62 -0.92
CA ASN A 46 -9.16 -12.59 0.21
C ASN A 46 -9.37 -11.33 1.08
N PRO A 47 -10.00 -11.43 2.28
CA PRO A 47 -10.33 -10.28 3.11
C PRO A 47 -9.10 -9.55 3.67
N ALA A 48 -7.90 -10.13 3.62
CA ALA A 48 -6.68 -9.45 4.06
C ALA A 48 -6.41 -8.18 3.25
N TRP A 49 -6.70 -8.20 1.94
CA TRP A 49 -6.42 -7.08 1.07
C TRP A 49 -7.35 -5.88 1.25
N LEU A 50 -8.43 -6.01 2.05
CA LEU A 50 -9.22 -4.86 2.49
C LEU A 50 -8.32 -3.81 3.18
N ALA A 51 -7.27 -4.23 3.89
CA ALA A 51 -6.33 -3.32 4.55
C ALA A 51 -5.15 -2.87 3.69
N ALA A 52 -5.00 -3.38 2.46
CA ALA A 52 -3.86 -3.05 1.59
C ALA A 52 -3.89 -1.60 1.13
N ARG A 53 -5.08 -1.13 0.76
CA ARG A 53 -5.32 0.20 0.20
C ARG A 53 -6.42 0.91 0.99
N SER A 54 -6.16 2.13 1.44
CA SER A 54 -7.18 2.99 2.04
C SER A 54 -8.01 3.68 0.96
N GLY A 55 -9.31 3.85 1.20
CA GLY A 55 -10.21 4.56 0.29
C GLY A 55 -11.65 4.14 0.49
N ALA A 56 -12.56 4.80 -0.20
CA ALA A 56 -13.95 4.39 -0.30
C ALA A 56 -14.21 3.88 -1.72
N GLU A 57 -14.81 2.70 -1.85
CA GLU A 57 -15.17 2.12 -3.15
C GLU A 57 -16.56 1.48 -3.09
N ALA A 58 -17.27 1.51 -4.21
CA ALA A 58 -18.52 0.80 -4.42
C ALA A 58 -18.48 0.11 -5.78
N PHE A 59 -18.88 -1.15 -5.82
CA PHE A 59 -19.04 -1.97 -7.02
C PHE A 59 -20.50 -2.35 -7.15
N PHE A 60 -21.07 -2.07 -8.33
CA PHE A 60 -22.37 -2.55 -8.76
C PHE A 60 -22.11 -3.58 -9.84
N MET A 61 -22.57 -4.80 -9.64
CA MET A 61 -22.35 -5.93 -10.54
C MET A 61 -23.70 -6.43 -11.04
N PHE A 62 -23.76 -6.72 -12.33
CA PHE A 62 -24.93 -7.18 -13.05
C PHE A 62 -24.53 -8.47 -13.77
N PRO A 63 -24.55 -9.61 -13.07
CA PRO A 63 -24.28 -10.90 -13.68
C PRO A 63 -25.35 -11.23 -14.71
N TYR A 64 -24.93 -11.91 -15.76
CA TYR A 64 -25.82 -12.40 -16.80
C TYR A 64 -25.37 -13.78 -17.26
N THR A 65 -26.33 -14.58 -17.68
CA THR A 65 -26.10 -15.92 -18.25
C THR A 65 -26.83 -16.01 -19.59
N ASN A 66 -26.48 -17.02 -20.39
CA ASN A 66 -27.13 -17.26 -21.68
C ASN A 66 -28.59 -17.73 -21.58
N SER A 67 -29.11 -18.01 -20.38
CA SER A 67 -30.50 -18.42 -20.16
C SER A 67 -31.26 -17.44 -19.25
N THR A 68 -32.20 -16.70 -19.85
CA THR A 68 -33.14 -15.75 -19.22
C THR A 68 -32.51 -14.52 -18.55
N SER A 69 -33.27 -13.42 -18.51
CA SER A 69 -32.91 -12.20 -17.80
C SER A 69 -32.79 -12.50 -16.30
N SER A 70 -31.59 -12.83 -15.83
CA SER A 70 -31.30 -12.90 -14.40
C SER A 70 -31.52 -11.51 -13.81
N GLU A 71 -32.35 -11.39 -12.79
CA GLU A 71 -32.49 -10.16 -11.98
C GLU A 71 -31.37 -10.07 -10.93
N ASP A 72 -30.25 -10.75 -11.19
CA ASP A 72 -29.14 -10.89 -10.25
C ASP A 72 -28.41 -9.54 -10.11
N LEU A 73 -28.08 -9.19 -8.86
CA LEU A 73 -27.44 -7.92 -8.54
C LEU A 73 -26.41 -8.13 -7.43
N GLY A 74 -25.21 -7.62 -7.66
CA GLY A 74 -24.17 -7.51 -6.65
C GLY A 74 -23.93 -6.07 -6.26
N LEU A 75 -23.89 -5.78 -4.96
CA LEU A 75 -23.43 -4.53 -4.39
C LEU A 75 -22.30 -4.80 -3.41
N LEU A 76 -21.09 -4.34 -3.73
CA LEU A 76 -19.94 -4.43 -2.85
C LEU A 76 -19.48 -3.03 -2.46
N VAL A 77 -19.17 -2.83 -1.19
CA VAL A 77 -18.70 -1.54 -0.67
C VAL A 77 -17.46 -1.77 0.18
N LYS A 78 -16.45 -0.94 -0.03
CA LYS A 78 -15.25 -0.88 0.79
C LYS A 78 -15.11 0.50 1.41
N LEU A 79 -14.90 0.57 2.72
CA LEU A 79 -14.65 1.81 3.46
C LEU A 79 -13.40 1.64 4.32
N GLY A 80 -12.27 2.17 3.84
CA GLY A 80 -10.97 1.94 4.45
C GLY A 80 -10.62 0.45 4.43
N SER A 81 -10.59 -0.17 5.61
CA SER A 81 -10.33 -1.61 5.77
C SER A 81 -11.56 -2.46 6.05
N LEU A 82 -12.76 -1.87 5.98
CA LEU A 82 -14.03 -2.58 6.10
C LEU A 82 -14.57 -2.89 4.70
N GLY A 83 -15.13 -4.08 4.53
CA GLY A 83 -15.81 -4.52 3.31
C GLY A 83 -17.21 -5.02 3.62
N PHE A 84 -18.14 -4.78 2.70
CA PHE A 84 -19.48 -5.32 2.70
C PHE A 84 -19.82 -5.82 1.29
N ALA A 85 -20.50 -6.95 1.18
CA ALA A 85 -21.11 -7.42 -0.05
C ALA A 85 -22.56 -7.81 0.21
N GLY A 86 -23.46 -7.41 -0.69
CA GLY A 86 -24.80 -7.92 -0.80
C GLY A 86 -24.99 -8.48 -2.20
N GLU A 87 -25.40 -9.73 -2.28
CA GLU A 87 -25.63 -10.46 -3.52
C GLU A 87 -27.05 -10.98 -3.51
N PHE A 88 -27.80 -10.56 -4.52
CA PHE A 88 -29.21 -10.83 -4.68
C PHE A 88 -29.32 -11.71 -5.93
N ALA A 89 -29.60 -12.99 -5.75
CA ALA A 89 -29.80 -13.93 -6.84
C ALA A 89 -31.30 -14.25 -6.93
N ASN A 90 -31.89 -14.06 -8.10
CA ASN A 90 -33.29 -14.34 -8.35
C ASN A 90 -33.46 -14.95 -9.74
N ASN A 91 -33.29 -16.27 -9.83
CA ASN A 91 -33.46 -17.02 -11.07
C ASN A 91 -34.31 -18.28 -10.84
N ASN A 92 -34.61 -19.01 -11.93
CA ASN A 92 -35.47 -20.20 -11.89
C ASN A 92 -34.86 -21.40 -11.12
N LEU A 93 -33.57 -21.34 -10.77
CA LEU A 93 -32.83 -22.40 -10.09
C LEU A 93 -32.59 -22.08 -8.62
N GLU A 94 -32.29 -20.82 -8.29
CA GLU A 94 -31.95 -20.35 -6.95
C GLU A 94 -32.51 -18.94 -6.68
N SER A 95 -33.11 -18.75 -5.50
CA SER A 95 -33.52 -17.43 -4.99
C SER A 95 -32.95 -17.25 -3.59
N TYR A 96 -31.89 -16.46 -3.46
CA TYR A 96 -31.25 -16.18 -2.17
C TYR A 96 -30.71 -14.76 -2.10
N ASN A 97 -30.59 -14.28 -0.86
CA ASN A 97 -29.85 -13.06 -0.56
C ASN A 97 -28.64 -13.43 0.30
N ARG A 98 -27.43 -13.25 -0.24
CA ARG A 98 -26.17 -13.51 0.44
C ARG A 98 -25.55 -12.18 0.86
N TYR A 99 -25.15 -12.09 2.12
CA TYR A 99 -24.49 -10.91 2.67
C TYR A 99 -23.15 -11.30 3.25
N THR A 100 -22.13 -10.50 3.00
CA THR A 100 -20.80 -10.70 3.57
C THR A 100 -20.31 -9.41 4.22
N LEU A 101 -19.77 -9.50 5.42
CA LEU A 101 -19.05 -8.42 6.08
C LEU A 101 -17.61 -8.84 6.32
N GLY A 102 -16.64 -7.98 6.01
CA GLY A 102 -15.23 -8.28 6.19
C GLY A 102 -14.43 -7.14 6.78
N LYS A 103 -13.32 -7.52 7.43
CA LYS A 103 -12.35 -6.61 8.01
C LYS A 103 -10.94 -7.07 7.67
N GLY A 104 -10.16 -6.16 7.08
CA GLY A 104 -8.72 -6.32 6.92
C GLY A 104 -7.94 -5.66 8.06
N PHE A 105 -6.75 -6.19 8.32
CA PHE A 105 -5.78 -5.71 9.29
C PHE A 105 -4.40 -5.62 8.62
N LYS A 106 -3.71 -4.49 8.79
CA LYS A 106 -2.29 -4.36 8.45
C LYS A 106 -1.47 -4.74 9.67
N LEU A 107 -0.72 -5.84 9.58
CA LEU A 107 0.07 -6.37 10.70
C LEU A 107 1.49 -5.80 10.73
N GLY A 108 2.01 -5.41 9.57
CA GLY A 108 3.36 -4.87 9.41
C GLY A 108 3.58 -4.30 8.02
N GLU A 109 4.84 -4.03 7.68
CA GLU A 109 5.19 -3.68 6.30
C GLU A 109 5.02 -4.89 5.39
N GLY A 110 4.16 -4.77 4.39
CA GLY A 110 3.83 -5.84 3.46
C GLY A 110 2.96 -6.99 4.01
N PHE A 111 2.68 -7.07 5.32
CA PHE A 111 1.88 -8.15 5.90
C PHE A 111 0.46 -7.72 6.26
N TYR A 112 -0.51 -8.52 5.82
CA TYR A 112 -1.94 -8.30 5.99
C TYR A 112 -2.64 -9.57 6.45
N ALA A 113 -3.67 -9.41 7.26
CA ALA A 113 -4.60 -10.47 7.63
C ALA A 113 -6.03 -9.97 7.50
N GLY A 114 -7.00 -10.85 7.33
CA GLY A 114 -8.39 -10.46 7.25
C GLY A 114 -9.33 -11.59 7.62
N ILE A 115 -10.54 -11.20 7.96
CA ILE A 115 -11.65 -12.09 8.26
C ILE A 115 -12.90 -11.60 7.55
N SER A 116 -13.70 -12.51 7.02
CA SER A 116 -15.05 -12.20 6.54
C SER A 116 -16.06 -13.19 7.09
N HIS A 117 -17.29 -12.72 7.23
CA HIS A 117 -18.43 -13.47 7.69
C HIS A 117 -19.55 -13.35 6.67
N THR A 118 -20.04 -14.48 6.19
CA THR A 118 -21.11 -14.54 5.18
C THR A 118 -22.32 -15.23 5.76
N TRP A 119 -23.50 -14.65 5.54
CA TRP A 119 -24.77 -15.23 5.95
C TRP A 119 -25.81 -15.08 4.83
N TRP A 120 -26.87 -15.88 4.92
CA TRP A 120 -27.92 -15.94 3.92
C TRP A 120 -29.26 -15.51 4.54
N ARG A 121 -30.14 -15.03 3.67
CA ARG A 121 -31.55 -14.81 3.96
C ARG A 121 -32.35 -15.52 2.88
N VAL A 122 -33.55 -15.99 3.23
CA VAL A 122 -34.46 -16.81 2.38
C VAL A 122 -34.12 -18.31 2.39
N VAL A 123 -32.86 -18.68 2.61
CA VAL A 123 -32.42 -20.08 2.72
C VAL A 123 -31.86 -20.34 4.12
N ASP A 124 -32.17 -21.50 4.71
CA ASP A 124 -31.71 -21.91 6.05
C ASP A 124 -30.34 -22.59 5.96
N TRP A 125 -29.32 -21.79 5.62
CA TRP A 125 -27.93 -22.22 5.56
C TRP A 125 -27.14 -21.59 6.69
N ASP A 126 -26.22 -22.36 7.25
CA ASP A 126 -25.33 -21.86 8.28
C ASP A 126 -24.44 -20.74 7.73
N ALA A 127 -24.20 -19.75 8.58
CA ALA A 127 -23.26 -18.69 8.25
C ALA A 127 -21.83 -19.24 8.15
N SER A 128 -21.02 -18.63 7.30
CA SER A 128 -19.64 -19.07 7.04
C SER A 128 -18.61 -18.01 7.44
N TRP A 129 -17.41 -18.47 7.76
CA TRP A 129 -16.26 -17.61 8.08
C TRP A 129 -15.10 -17.89 7.13
N ASN A 130 -14.51 -16.83 6.59
CA ASN A 130 -13.29 -16.93 5.80
C ASN A 130 -12.14 -16.19 6.50
N LEU A 131 -10.93 -16.72 6.37
CA LEU A 131 -9.70 -16.10 6.87
C LEU A 131 -8.72 -15.89 5.71
N GLY A 132 -8.17 -14.69 5.62
CA GLY A 132 -7.23 -14.30 4.59
C GLY A 132 -5.88 -13.88 5.17
N LEU A 133 -4.82 -14.20 4.46
CA LEU A 133 -3.47 -13.66 4.64
C LEU A 133 -2.99 -13.02 3.34
N GLY A 134 -2.25 -11.92 3.45
CA GLY A 134 -1.67 -11.21 2.32
C GLY A 134 -0.23 -10.82 2.62
N PHE A 135 0.65 -10.98 1.64
CA PHE A 135 2.06 -10.63 1.72
C PHE A 135 2.49 -9.88 0.45
N ARG A 136 2.85 -8.60 0.58
CA ARG A 136 3.34 -7.72 -0.49
C ARG A 136 4.57 -6.95 0.02
N PRO A 137 5.74 -7.61 0.13
CA PRO A 137 6.96 -6.97 0.63
C PRO A 137 7.57 -6.00 -0.38
N LEU A 138 7.27 -6.19 -1.68
CA LEU A 138 7.88 -5.47 -2.80
C LEU A 138 6.77 -5.02 -3.76
N PRO A 139 6.94 -3.89 -4.47
CA PRO A 139 5.93 -3.42 -5.44
C PRO A 139 5.65 -4.44 -6.56
N PHE A 140 6.66 -5.24 -6.93
CA PHE A 140 6.57 -6.19 -8.02
C PHE A 140 6.11 -7.60 -7.64
N PHE A 141 5.96 -7.91 -6.35
CA PHE A 141 5.60 -9.25 -5.89
C PHE A 141 4.51 -9.22 -4.82
N SER A 142 3.50 -10.06 -4.97
CA SER A 142 2.54 -10.32 -3.90
C SER A 142 2.11 -11.79 -3.85
N ALA A 143 1.76 -12.23 -2.64
CA ALA A 143 1.26 -13.55 -2.35
C ALA A 143 0.04 -13.45 -1.45
N GLY A 144 -0.89 -14.40 -1.55
CA GLY A 144 -2.04 -14.48 -0.67
C GLY A 144 -2.41 -15.92 -0.36
N ALA A 145 -3.02 -16.11 0.80
CA ALA A 145 -3.63 -17.37 1.19
C ALA A 145 -5.02 -17.09 1.74
N THR A 146 -5.99 -17.95 1.47
CA THR A 146 -7.35 -17.81 2.02
C THR A 146 -7.91 -19.17 2.38
N VAL A 147 -8.53 -19.26 3.55
CA VAL A 147 -9.36 -20.39 3.96
C VAL A 147 -10.81 -19.94 3.88
N PHE A 148 -11.59 -20.65 3.08
CA PHE A 148 -13.03 -20.44 2.94
C PHE A 148 -13.80 -21.45 3.77
N ASP A 149 -14.98 -21.07 4.26
CA ASP A 149 -15.89 -21.97 4.97
C ASP A 149 -15.23 -22.65 6.19
N LEU A 150 -14.43 -21.88 6.94
CA LEU A 150 -13.60 -22.37 8.05
C LEU A 150 -14.38 -23.18 9.09
N ASN A 151 -15.65 -22.84 9.29
CA ASN A 151 -16.53 -23.45 10.28
C ASN A 151 -17.39 -24.60 9.74
N GLN A 152 -17.13 -25.09 8.52
CA GLN A 152 -17.85 -26.19 7.89
C GLN A 152 -19.38 -26.03 7.94
N PRO A 153 -19.91 -24.93 7.37
CA PRO A 153 -21.33 -24.62 7.49
C PRO A 153 -22.18 -25.73 6.86
N ASN A 154 -23.32 -26.03 7.47
CA ASN A 154 -24.33 -26.86 6.84
C ASN A 154 -25.09 -26.05 5.76
N ARG A 155 -25.14 -26.59 4.54
CA ARG A 155 -25.95 -26.05 3.44
C ARG A 155 -26.89 -27.14 2.94
N GLY A 156 -28.18 -27.00 3.23
CA GLY A 156 -29.20 -27.91 2.69
C GLY A 156 -29.09 -29.34 3.21
N GLY A 157 -28.54 -29.55 4.41
CA GLY A 157 -28.35 -30.86 5.02
C GLY A 157 -26.94 -31.43 4.87
N GLU A 158 -26.08 -30.81 4.06
CA GLU A 158 -24.69 -31.23 3.85
C GLU A 158 -23.68 -30.28 4.49
N GLU A 159 -22.69 -30.83 5.19
CA GLU A 159 -21.56 -30.04 5.70
C GLU A 159 -20.57 -29.74 4.58
N VAL A 160 -20.35 -28.46 4.33
CA VAL A 160 -19.38 -27.98 3.34
C VAL A 160 -17.98 -28.04 3.94
N GLU A 161 -17.07 -28.80 3.33
CA GLU A 161 -15.66 -28.82 3.76
C GLU A 161 -14.96 -27.49 3.44
N PRO A 162 -13.95 -27.07 4.23
CA PRO A 162 -13.21 -25.85 3.96
C PRO A 162 -12.44 -25.97 2.64
N ALA A 163 -12.28 -24.83 1.94
CA ALA A 163 -11.35 -24.77 0.80
C ALA A 163 -10.20 -23.82 1.09
N TYR A 164 -9.09 -24.09 0.42
CA TYR A 164 -7.86 -23.34 0.60
C TYR A 164 -7.45 -22.75 -0.73
N SER A 165 -7.15 -21.46 -0.76
CA SER A 165 -6.58 -20.78 -1.92
C SER A 165 -5.18 -20.32 -1.59
N LEU A 166 -4.24 -20.59 -2.50
CA LEU A 166 -2.90 -20.03 -2.51
C LEU A 166 -2.71 -19.25 -3.80
N ALA A 167 -2.29 -18.00 -3.71
CA ALA A 167 -2.17 -17.12 -4.86
C ALA A 167 -0.81 -16.43 -4.87
N LEU A 168 -0.24 -16.26 -6.07
CA LEU A 168 1.00 -15.52 -6.31
C LEU A 168 0.80 -14.54 -7.47
N ALA A 169 1.48 -13.40 -7.41
CA ALA A 169 1.47 -12.42 -8.47
C ALA A 169 2.80 -11.70 -8.63
N VAL A 170 3.15 -11.42 -9.88
CA VAL A 170 4.36 -10.70 -10.28
C VAL A 170 4.04 -9.56 -11.24
N ARG A 171 4.80 -8.46 -11.13
CA ARG A 171 4.69 -7.26 -11.99
C ARG A 171 6.06 -6.96 -12.60
N PRO A 172 6.38 -7.53 -13.78
CA PRO A 172 7.75 -7.67 -14.26
C PRO A 172 8.50 -6.36 -14.58
N PHE A 173 7.80 -5.22 -14.63
CA PHE A 173 8.39 -3.91 -14.94
C PHE A 173 8.26 -2.90 -13.79
N ASN A 174 8.10 -3.39 -12.54
CA ASN A 174 7.86 -2.59 -11.34
C ASN A 174 6.72 -1.57 -11.48
N ASN A 175 5.78 -1.83 -12.40
CA ASN A 175 4.60 -1.02 -12.63
C ASN A 175 3.36 -1.92 -12.72
N HIS A 176 2.19 -1.36 -12.40
CA HIS A 176 0.93 -2.09 -12.42
C HIS A 176 0.36 -2.29 -13.84
N ARG A 177 1.11 -1.94 -14.91
CA ARG A 177 0.62 -2.09 -16.29
C ARG A 177 0.61 -3.53 -16.76
N TRP A 178 1.41 -4.39 -16.15
CA TRP A 178 1.45 -5.82 -16.42
C TRP A 178 1.44 -6.57 -15.10
N THR A 179 0.41 -7.39 -14.89
CA THR A 179 0.33 -8.27 -13.73
C THR A 179 0.07 -9.69 -14.22
N LEU A 180 0.95 -10.61 -13.86
CA LEU A 180 0.75 -12.04 -14.03
C LEU A 180 0.44 -12.63 -12.66
N SER A 181 -0.68 -13.33 -12.52
CA SER A 181 -1.06 -14.00 -11.28
C SER A 181 -1.46 -15.45 -11.51
N GLY A 182 -1.20 -16.29 -10.53
CA GLY A 182 -1.64 -17.68 -10.50
C GLY A 182 -2.27 -17.99 -9.15
N ASP A 183 -3.43 -18.63 -9.17
CA ASP A 183 -4.19 -19.03 -7.98
C ASP A 183 -4.41 -20.55 -8.03
N LEU A 184 -4.13 -21.23 -6.92
CA LEU A 184 -4.42 -22.65 -6.72
C LEU A 184 -5.54 -22.75 -5.70
N LEU A 185 -6.68 -23.29 -6.11
CA LEU A 185 -7.80 -23.59 -5.21
C LEU A 185 -7.80 -25.10 -4.91
N PHE A 186 -7.85 -25.43 -3.62
CA PHE A 186 -7.92 -26.78 -3.12
C PHE A 186 -9.29 -26.98 -2.43
N THR A 187 -10.09 -27.89 -2.96
CA THR A 187 -11.39 -28.28 -2.43
C THR A 187 -11.39 -29.77 -2.08
N LYS A 188 -12.03 -30.11 -0.96
CA LYS A 188 -12.15 -31.49 -0.50
C LYS A 188 -13.57 -31.98 -0.80
N ASP A 189 -13.71 -32.87 -1.79
CA ASP A 189 -14.99 -33.45 -2.18
C ASP A 189 -15.24 -34.79 -1.44
N LYS A 190 -16.49 -35.01 -0.98
CA LYS A 190 -16.93 -36.26 -0.35
C LYS A 190 -17.50 -37.26 -1.37
N THR A 191 -17.78 -36.84 -2.61
CA THR A 191 -18.59 -37.61 -3.56
C THR A 191 -17.77 -38.44 -4.57
N HIS A 192 -16.48 -38.16 -4.77
CA HIS A 192 -15.60 -38.95 -5.65
C HIS A 192 -14.63 -39.84 -4.85
N HIS A 193 -14.54 -41.13 -5.20
CA HIS A 193 -13.65 -42.11 -4.55
C HIS A 193 -12.14 -41.92 -4.84
N TYR A 194 -11.72 -40.74 -5.33
CA TYR A 194 -10.32 -40.38 -5.56
C TYR A 194 -10.12 -38.86 -5.47
N GLY A 195 -9.37 -38.40 -4.47
CA GLY A 195 -8.52 -37.20 -4.55
C GLY A 195 -9.14 -35.84 -4.22
N ASP A 196 -8.33 -34.98 -3.61
CA ASP A 196 -8.56 -33.53 -3.50
C ASP A 196 -8.66 -32.92 -4.91
N GLU A 197 -9.61 -32.02 -5.15
CA GLU A 197 -9.72 -31.29 -6.42
C GLU A 197 -8.82 -30.06 -6.35
N LEU A 198 -7.91 -29.95 -7.32
CA LEU A 198 -6.97 -28.84 -7.46
C LEU A 198 -7.38 -28.07 -8.71
N ASP A 199 -7.77 -26.81 -8.59
CA ASP A 199 -8.13 -25.96 -9.74
C ASP A 199 -7.08 -24.84 -9.91
N PRO A 200 -6.08 -25.03 -10.82
CA PRO A 200 -5.12 -23.99 -11.15
C PRO A 200 -5.73 -22.94 -12.08
N ARG A 201 -5.62 -21.69 -11.67
CA ARG A 201 -6.05 -20.52 -12.44
C ARG A 201 -4.87 -19.65 -12.77
N ILE A 202 -4.69 -19.32 -14.04
CA ILE A 202 -3.63 -18.43 -14.51
C ILE A 202 -4.29 -17.20 -15.11
N ARG A 203 -3.75 -16.02 -14.79
CA ARG A 203 -4.29 -14.76 -15.27
C ARG A 203 -3.23 -13.75 -15.66
N LEU A 204 -3.50 -13.08 -16.76
CA LEU A 204 -2.75 -11.93 -17.24
C LEU A 204 -3.66 -10.70 -17.23
N GLU A 205 -3.24 -9.65 -16.52
CA GLU A 205 -3.83 -8.31 -16.62
C GLU A 205 -2.84 -7.35 -17.30
N ALA A 206 -3.33 -6.62 -18.30
CA ALA A 206 -2.56 -5.64 -19.04
C ALA A 206 -3.29 -4.29 -19.12
N MET A 207 -2.56 -3.20 -18.91
CA MET A 207 -3.04 -1.83 -19.12
C MET A 207 -2.27 -1.17 -20.27
N PRO A 208 -2.63 -1.46 -21.54
CA PRO A 208 -1.90 -0.94 -22.70
C PRO A 208 -1.99 0.59 -22.79
N PHE A 209 -3.12 1.15 -22.37
CA PHE A 209 -3.38 2.59 -22.31
C PHE A 209 -3.98 2.94 -20.95
N ASP A 210 -3.77 4.19 -20.52
CA ASP A 210 -4.31 4.66 -19.26
C ASP A 210 -5.84 4.57 -19.26
N GLY A 211 -6.38 3.90 -18.25
CA GLY A 211 -7.80 3.65 -18.09
C GLY A 211 -8.37 2.58 -19.02
N ILE A 212 -7.56 1.83 -19.78
CA ILE A 212 -8.00 0.58 -20.42
C ILE A 212 -7.28 -0.57 -19.73
N LYS A 213 -8.05 -1.48 -19.13
CA LYS A 213 -7.51 -2.76 -18.62
C LYS A 213 -8.09 -3.90 -19.44
N LEU A 214 -7.22 -4.80 -19.88
CA LEU A 214 -7.54 -6.07 -20.50
C LEU A 214 -7.16 -7.18 -19.52
N THR A 215 -8.03 -8.17 -19.41
CA THR A 215 -7.77 -9.35 -18.60
C THR A 215 -8.00 -10.60 -19.42
N GLY A 216 -7.05 -11.53 -19.38
CA GLY A 216 -7.21 -12.90 -19.85
C GLY A 216 -6.99 -13.86 -18.68
N GLU A 217 -7.85 -14.85 -18.55
CA GLU A 217 -7.82 -15.86 -17.50
C GLU A 217 -8.03 -17.24 -18.09
N TYR A 218 -7.33 -18.24 -17.58
CA TYR A 218 -7.50 -19.63 -17.96
C TYR A 218 -7.65 -20.48 -16.69
N LEU A 219 -8.74 -21.24 -16.61
CA LEU A 219 -9.03 -22.19 -15.55
C LEU A 219 -8.71 -23.59 -16.10
N THR A 220 -7.72 -24.24 -15.51
CA THR A 220 -7.06 -25.40 -16.13
C THR A 220 -7.93 -26.66 -16.06
N ASP A 221 -8.59 -26.90 -14.92
CA ASP A 221 -9.34 -28.14 -14.71
C ASP A 221 -10.74 -28.12 -15.36
N SER A 222 -11.38 -26.94 -15.40
CA SER A 222 -12.69 -26.78 -16.04
C SER A 222 -12.61 -26.36 -17.51
N GLU A 223 -11.39 -26.23 -18.06
CA GLU A 223 -11.11 -25.78 -19.43
C GLU A 223 -11.76 -24.43 -19.83
N PHE A 224 -12.17 -23.61 -18.85
CA PHE A 224 -12.77 -22.31 -19.11
C PHE A 224 -11.72 -21.25 -19.44
N PHE A 225 -12.03 -20.39 -20.40
CA PHE A 225 -11.29 -19.17 -20.69
C PHE A 225 -12.11 -17.93 -20.33
N GLY A 226 -11.52 -16.99 -19.62
CA GLY A 226 -12.13 -15.74 -19.21
C GLY A 226 -11.50 -14.54 -19.91
N VAL A 227 -12.33 -13.60 -20.40
CA VAL A 227 -11.87 -12.34 -20.98
C VAL A 227 -12.57 -11.17 -20.30
N GLY A 228 -11.81 -10.15 -19.95
CA GLY A 228 -12.33 -8.91 -19.39
C GLY A 228 -11.82 -7.66 -20.10
N LEU A 229 -12.68 -6.66 -20.19
CA LEU A 229 -12.34 -5.30 -20.59
C LEU A 229 -12.89 -4.33 -19.56
N SER A 230 -12.08 -3.39 -19.10
CA SER A 230 -12.57 -2.28 -18.27
C SER A 230 -12.05 -0.93 -18.72
N LEU A 231 -12.91 0.07 -18.65
CA LEU A 231 -12.66 1.45 -19.00
C LEU A 231 -12.81 2.33 -17.75
N SER A 232 -11.72 2.96 -17.33
CA SER A 232 -11.68 3.89 -16.20
C SER A 232 -11.69 5.34 -16.69
N LEU A 233 -12.53 6.16 -16.05
CA LEU A 233 -12.65 7.60 -16.21
C LEU A 233 -12.62 8.23 -14.81
N ASP A 234 -11.43 8.66 -14.39
CA ASP A 234 -11.16 9.22 -13.07
C ASP A 234 -11.63 8.28 -11.93
N ASN A 235 -12.74 8.62 -11.29
CA ASN A 235 -13.27 7.93 -10.12
C ASN A 235 -14.29 6.83 -10.49
N LEU A 236 -14.61 6.67 -11.77
CA LEU A 236 -15.56 5.69 -12.29
C LEU A 236 -14.83 4.68 -13.17
N THR A 237 -15.14 3.40 -13.03
CA THR A 237 -14.75 2.35 -13.99
C THR A 237 -15.98 1.59 -14.40
N ALA A 238 -16.15 1.37 -15.70
CA ALA A 238 -17.13 0.43 -16.23
C ALA A 238 -16.36 -0.75 -16.83
N GLY A 239 -16.81 -1.97 -16.59
CA GLY A 239 -16.17 -3.13 -17.19
C GLY A 239 -17.14 -4.26 -17.42
N ASP A 240 -16.67 -5.20 -18.20
CA ASP A 240 -17.37 -6.44 -18.53
C ASP A 240 -16.35 -7.58 -18.49
N TYR A 241 -16.78 -8.73 -17.99
CA TYR A 241 -15.99 -9.95 -17.93
C TYR A 241 -16.87 -11.12 -18.31
N GLN A 242 -16.39 -11.97 -19.21
CA GLN A 242 -17.11 -13.11 -19.75
C GLN A 242 -16.26 -14.37 -19.63
N ARG A 243 -16.91 -15.51 -19.37
CA ARG A 243 -16.28 -16.83 -19.39
C ARG A 243 -16.85 -17.65 -20.53
N PHE A 244 -15.96 -18.42 -21.15
CA PHE A 244 -16.22 -19.29 -22.28
C PHE A 244 -15.78 -20.70 -21.93
N ASP A 245 -16.54 -21.70 -22.38
CA ASP A 245 -16.17 -23.12 -22.32
C ASP A 245 -15.13 -23.49 -23.39
N ASP A 246 -14.74 -24.76 -23.39
CA ASP A 246 -13.82 -25.37 -24.35
C ASP A 246 -14.33 -25.29 -25.81
N MET A 247 -15.65 -25.20 -25.97
CA MET A 247 -16.35 -25.01 -27.24
C MET A 247 -16.47 -23.53 -27.66
N SER A 248 -15.94 -22.60 -26.86
CA SER A 248 -16.04 -21.14 -27.05
C SER A 248 -17.47 -20.60 -26.97
N GLU A 249 -18.39 -21.33 -26.35
CA GLU A 249 -19.72 -20.83 -25.99
C GLU A 249 -19.63 -20.04 -24.69
N THR A 250 -20.35 -18.92 -24.60
CA THR A 250 -20.38 -18.12 -23.37
C THR A 250 -21.12 -18.89 -22.29
N VAL A 251 -20.50 -19.03 -21.11
CA VAL A 251 -21.12 -19.69 -19.96
C VAL A 251 -21.88 -18.64 -19.16
N ASP A 252 -21.17 -17.60 -18.75
CA ASP A 252 -21.69 -16.48 -17.99
C ASP A 252 -20.82 -15.23 -18.17
N GLY A 253 -21.31 -14.12 -17.62
CA GLY A 253 -20.54 -12.89 -17.56
C GLY A 253 -21.05 -11.95 -16.49
N VAL A 254 -20.32 -10.86 -16.30
CA VAL A 254 -20.67 -9.82 -15.34
C VAL A 254 -20.27 -8.45 -15.88
N GLY A 255 -21.28 -7.62 -16.10
CA GLY A 255 -21.11 -6.20 -16.31
C GLY A 255 -21.00 -5.51 -14.96
N TYR A 256 -20.13 -4.51 -14.82
CA TYR A 256 -19.98 -3.80 -13.54
C TYR A 256 -19.66 -2.32 -13.69
N PHE A 257 -20.09 -1.56 -12.69
CA PHE A 257 -19.64 -0.19 -12.43
C PHE A 257 -18.93 -0.12 -11.09
N GLN A 258 -17.75 0.46 -11.07
CA GLN A 258 -16.97 0.74 -9.88
C GLN A 258 -16.85 2.25 -9.69
N LEU A 259 -17.24 2.73 -8.51
CA LEU A 259 -16.94 4.07 -8.02
C LEU A 259 -15.83 3.97 -6.98
N THR A 260 -14.85 4.86 -7.03
CA THR A 260 -13.73 4.89 -6.06
C THR A 260 -13.36 6.31 -5.68
N SER A 261 -12.88 6.51 -4.46
CA SER A 261 -12.28 7.78 -4.03
C SER A 261 -10.93 8.05 -4.70
N ALA A 262 -10.25 7.01 -5.19
CA ALA A 262 -9.00 7.15 -5.92
C ALA A 262 -9.26 7.58 -7.37
N LYS A 263 -8.43 8.46 -7.91
CA LYS A 263 -8.49 8.82 -9.34
C LYS A 263 -7.65 7.85 -10.16
N HIS A 264 -8.27 7.17 -11.12
CA HIS A 264 -7.59 6.39 -12.14
C HIS A 264 -7.17 7.27 -13.32
N ALA A 265 -6.03 6.96 -13.93
CA ALA A 265 -5.65 7.52 -15.21
C ALA A 265 -6.66 7.11 -16.29
N ASN A 266 -6.87 7.96 -17.30
CA ASN A 266 -7.81 7.69 -18.39
C ASN A 266 -7.33 8.24 -19.73
N LEU A 267 -7.89 7.73 -20.83
CA LEU A 267 -7.55 8.08 -22.21
C LEU A 267 -7.63 9.57 -22.55
N PHE A 268 -8.43 10.34 -21.80
CA PHE A 268 -8.68 11.76 -22.04
C PHE A 268 -7.96 12.67 -21.05
N SER A 269 -7.38 12.10 -19.99
CA SER A 269 -6.50 12.86 -19.11
C SER A 269 -5.28 13.25 -19.94
N PRO A 270 -4.89 14.53 -19.97
CA PRO A 270 -3.61 14.89 -20.53
C PRO A 270 -2.55 14.02 -19.84
N ARG A 271 -1.60 13.46 -20.60
CA ARG A 271 -0.39 12.85 -20.03
C ARG A 271 0.42 13.96 -19.35
N SER A 272 -0.03 14.41 -18.19
CA SER A 272 0.83 15.08 -17.25
C SER A 272 1.56 13.97 -16.53
N HIS A 273 2.55 13.45 -17.23
CA HIS A 273 3.85 13.13 -16.67
C HIS A 273 4.18 14.10 -15.52
N GLN A 274 3.73 13.78 -14.30
CA GLN A 274 3.84 14.66 -13.14
C GLN A 274 4.99 14.19 -12.27
N ILE A 275 6.00 15.06 -12.15
CA ILE A 275 6.84 15.06 -10.96
C ILE A 275 6.02 15.72 -9.86
N VAL A 276 5.67 14.95 -8.84
CA VAL A 276 4.90 15.46 -7.71
C VAL A 276 5.86 16.02 -6.67
N GLU A 277 5.64 17.27 -6.30
CA GLU A 277 6.41 17.91 -5.25
C GLU A 277 5.92 17.46 -3.87
N VAL A 278 6.84 17.00 -3.02
CA VAL A 278 6.59 16.65 -1.61
C VAL A 278 7.48 17.51 -0.74
N THR A 279 6.86 18.45 -0.03
CA THR A 279 7.57 19.32 0.93
C THR A 279 7.71 18.63 2.28
N LEU A 280 8.95 18.50 2.75
CA LEU A 280 9.31 18.02 4.09
C LEU A 280 9.72 19.22 4.94
N GLY A 281 8.80 19.72 5.77
CA GLY A 281 9.04 20.89 6.61
C GLY A 281 8.10 20.97 7.81
N GLY A 282 8.45 21.84 8.75
CA GLY A 282 7.68 22.08 9.98
C GLY A 282 7.56 20.86 10.89
N LYS A 283 6.57 20.90 11.80
CA LYS A 283 6.32 19.81 12.76
C LYS A 283 5.45 18.70 12.16
N ILE A 284 5.78 17.45 12.47
CA ILE A 284 4.97 16.27 12.10
C ILE A 284 4.47 15.53 13.34
N PHE A 285 3.20 15.14 13.32
CA PHE A 285 2.56 14.48 14.47
C PHE A 285 2.59 12.95 14.33
N GLU A 286 2.91 12.24 15.42
CA GLU A 286 2.78 10.77 15.48
C GLU A 286 1.31 10.34 15.46
N SER A 287 0.48 11.02 16.25
CA SER A 287 -0.96 10.81 16.32
C SER A 287 -1.68 12.15 16.43
N MET A 288 -2.84 12.28 15.79
CA MET A 288 -3.69 13.45 15.97
C MET A 288 -4.24 13.48 17.41
N PRO A 289 -4.19 14.63 18.11
CA PRO A 289 -4.87 14.79 19.38
C PRO A 289 -6.37 14.49 19.24
N SER A 290 -6.94 13.76 20.20
CA SER A 290 -8.35 13.32 20.16
C SER A 290 -9.38 14.46 20.27
N TYR A 291 -8.96 15.66 20.66
CA TYR A 291 -9.87 16.79 20.91
C TYR A 291 -10.19 17.58 19.63
N TRP A 292 -11.48 17.61 19.28
CA TRP A 292 -12.02 18.15 18.03
C TRP A 292 -11.96 19.68 17.89
N ILE A 293 -11.91 20.44 19.00
CA ILE A 293 -12.00 21.91 18.99
C ILE A 293 -10.63 22.60 18.76
N PHE A 294 -9.52 21.89 19.02
CA PHE A 294 -8.16 22.42 18.84
C PHE A 294 -7.29 21.49 17.99
N ARG A 295 -7.87 20.87 16.95
CA ARG A 295 -7.07 20.03 16.04
C ARG A 295 -5.97 20.88 15.39
N PRO A 296 -4.69 20.62 15.66
CA PRO A 296 -3.62 21.33 14.99
C PRO A 296 -3.70 21.08 13.48
N LYS A 297 -3.49 22.13 12.69
CA LYS A 297 -3.31 21.98 11.24
C LYS A 297 -1.96 21.31 11.02
N GLY A 298 -1.94 20.18 10.32
CA GLY A 298 -0.72 19.44 10.01
C GLY A 298 -1.02 18.03 9.54
N LYS A 299 -0.04 17.41 8.88
CA LYS A 299 -0.10 15.99 8.51
C LYS A 299 0.49 15.15 9.64
N THR A 300 -0.05 13.96 9.83
CA THR A 300 0.62 12.93 10.65
C THR A 300 1.72 12.24 9.86
N LEU A 301 2.70 11.67 10.56
CA LEU A 301 3.76 10.87 9.94
C LEU A 301 3.17 9.73 9.09
N ARG A 302 2.13 9.07 9.62
CA ARG A 302 1.40 8.02 8.89
C ARG A 302 0.78 8.54 7.59
N GLN A 303 0.16 9.72 7.60
CA GLN A 303 -0.47 10.29 6.41
C GLN A 303 0.58 10.64 5.34
N LEU A 304 1.69 11.28 5.72
CA LEU A 304 2.77 11.59 4.79
C LEU A 304 3.36 10.33 4.16
N ARG A 305 3.57 9.28 4.96
CA ARG A 305 4.04 7.98 4.45
C ARG A 305 3.04 7.35 3.47
N GLN A 306 1.75 7.35 3.82
CA GLN A 306 0.71 6.82 2.94
C GLN A 306 0.58 7.61 1.63
N GLU A 307 0.80 8.92 1.67
CA GLU A 307 0.81 9.78 0.49
C GLU A 307 1.98 9.46 -0.44
N ILE A 308 3.21 9.33 0.09
CA ILE A 308 4.38 8.92 -0.70
C ILE A 308 4.18 7.53 -1.32
N LEU A 309 3.67 6.56 -0.55
CA LEU A 309 3.38 5.21 -1.06
C LEU A 309 2.24 5.21 -2.09
N HIS A 310 1.24 6.08 -1.93
CA HIS A 310 0.20 6.23 -2.95
C HIS A 310 0.78 6.74 -4.27
N TYR A 311 1.73 7.68 -4.23
CA TYR A 311 2.46 8.11 -5.43
C TYR A 311 3.36 7.03 -6.01
N ALA A 312 3.87 6.12 -5.19
CA ALA A 312 4.62 4.94 -5.65
C ALA A 312 3.73 4.06 -6.56
N ASP A 313 2.46 3.85 -6.15
CA ASP A 313 1.50 3.01 -6.87
C ASP A 313 0.79 3.72 -8.04
N ASP A 314 0.76 5.06 -8.06
CA ASP A 314 0.00 5.84 -9.06
C ASP A 314 0.73 5.90 -10.42
N PRO A 315 0.20 5.31 -11.51
CA PRO A 315 0.86 5.31 -12.81
C PRO A 315 1.02 6.71 -13.45
N ARG A 316 0.36 7.75 -12.93
CA ARG A 316 0.48 9.14 -13.41
C ARG A 316 1.71 9.86 -12.89
N VAL A 317 2.28 9.36 -11.78
CA VAL A 317 3.47 9.94 -11.15
C VAL A 317 4.70 9.24 -11.70
N GLU A 318 5.55 10.00 -12.39
CA GLU A 318 6.86 9.50 -12.85
C GLU A 318 7.95 9.66 -11.81
N GLY A 319 7.74 10.57 -10.85
CA GLY A 319 8.73 10.85 -9.84
C GLY A 319 8.28 11.83 -8.78
N LEU A 320 9.11 12.00 -7.78
CA LEU A 320 8.93 12.97 -6.71
C LEU A 320 10.05 14.00 -6.71
N LEU A 321 9.69 15.26 -6.49
CA LEU A 321 10.60 16.32 -6.08
C LEU A 321 10.44 16.53 -4.58
N ILE A 322 11.42 16.08 -3.80
CA ILE A 322 11.47 16.26 -2.35
C ILE A 322 12.07 17.64 -2.06
N ARG A 323 11.24 18.56 -1.55
CA ARG A 323 11.68 19.89 -1.11
C ARG A 323 11.85 19.90 0.40
N PHE A 324 13.03 20.27 0.89
CA PHE A 324 13.30 20.38 2.32
C PHE A 324 13.11 21.81 2.81
N GLU A 325 12.28 21.99 3.84
CA GLU A 325 11.97 23.25 4.52
C GLU A 325 12.17 23.11 6.04
N ASP A 326 13.42 22.77 6.42
CA ASP A 326 13.87 22.63 7.82
C ASP A 326 12.88 21.86 8.73
N PRO A 327 12.67 20.55 8.46
CA PRO A 327 11.74 19.73 9.23
C PRO A 327 12.17 19.60 10.70
N GLU A 328 11.29 19.99 11.62
CA GLU A 328 11.50 19.88 13.09
C GLU A 328 11.26 18.44 13.60
N TRP A 329 11.94 17.46 12.99
CA TRP A 329 11.65 16.03 13.20
C TRP A 329 12.70 15.33 14.06
N GLY A 330 12.24 14.37 14.87
CA GLY A 330 13.12 13.46 15.59
C GLY A 330 13.81 12.46 14.66
N LEU A 331 14.94 11.88 15.07
CA LEU A 331 15.70 10.92 14.25
C LEU A 331 14.85 9.70 13.84
N ALA A 332 14.02 9.18 14.74
CA ALA A 332 13.12 8.07 14.42
C ALA A 332 12.13 8.41 13.28
N GLN A 333 11.62 9.64 13.25
CA GLN A 333 10.70 10.12 12.22
C GLN A 333 11.44 10.24 10.87
N VAL A 334 12.64 10.82 10.90
CA VAL A 334 13.54 10.91 9.74
C VAL A 334 13.84 9.52 9.18
N GLN A 335 14.22 8.54 10.01
CA GLN A 335 14.47 7.16 9.57
C GLN A 335 13.23 6.46 9.01
N GLN A 336 12.02 6.77 9.50
CA GLN A 336 10.79 6.23 8.91
C GLN A 336 10.49 6.83 7.53
N ILE A 337 10.71 8.14 7.35
CA ILE A 337 10.56 8.78 6.04
C ILE A 337 11.62 8.25 5.08
N ARG A 338 12.87 8.08 5.53
CA ARG A 338 13.94 7.46 4.72
C ARG A 338 13.52 6.11 4.15
N ARG A 339 13.05 5.19 5.00
CA ARG A 339 12.54 3.87 4.57
C ARG A 339 11.40 3.96 3.56
N THR A 340 10.54 4.97 3.73
CA THR A 340 9.42 5.21 2.81
C THR A 340 9.91 5.71 1.45
N LEU A 341 10.92 6.59 1.43
CA LEU A 341 11.59 7.05 0.21
C LEU A 341 12.39 5.92 -0.47
N GLU A 342 13.04 5.04 0.30
CA GLU A 342 13.72 3.85 -0.22
C GLU A 342 12.71 2.92 -0.89
N THR A 343 11.55 2.70 -0.27
CA THR A 343 10.44 1.93 -0.87
C THR A 343 9.94 2.57 -2.16
N PHE A 344 9.81 3.91 -2.19
CA PHE A 344 9.44 4.64 -3.40
C PHE A 344 10.49 4.43 -4.51
N LYS A 345 11.78 4.56 -4.18
CA LYS A 345 12.90 4.38 -5.13
C LYS A 345 12.88 3.00 -5.80
N MET A 346 12.47 1.96 -5.08
CA MET A 346 12.36 0.59 -5.63
C MET A 346 11.34 0.45 -6.77
N THR A 347 10.40 1.41 -6.93
CA THR A 347 9.49 1.43 -8.09
C THR A 347 10.19 1.78 -9.40
N GLY A 348 11.41 2.33 -9.35
CA GLY A 348 12.14 2.83 -10.53
C GLY A 348 11.70 4.21 -10.99
N LYS A 349 10.76 4.85 -10.28
CA LYS A 349 10.35 6.24 -10.51
C LYS A 349 11.44 7.20 -10.05
N LYS A 350 11.52 8.35 -10.72
CA LYS A 350 12.54 9.35 -10.46
C LYS A 350 12.36 9.97 -9.07
N LEU A 351 13.42 10.09 -8.29
CA LEU A 351 13.39 10.74 -6.98
C LEU A 351 14.44 11.83 -6.93
N ILE A 352 14.02 13.08 -6.80
CA ILE A 352 14.89 14.26 -6.86
C ILE A 352 14.79 14.99 -5.52
N ALA A 353 15.92 15.39 -4.95
CA ALA A 353 15.98 16.27 -3.79
C ALA A 353 16.34 17.69 -4.23
N TYR A 354 15.67 18.68 -3.66
CA TYR A 354 16.05 20.08 -3.76
C TYR A 354 15.96 20.77 -2.39
N SER A 355 16.95 21.60 -2.07
CA SER A 355 16.86 22.50 -0.93
C SER A 355 17.67 23.78 -1.12
N GLU A 356 17.25 24.84 -0.42
CA GLU A 356 18.06 26.05 -0.27
C GLU A 356 19.29 25.82 0.59
N SER A 357 19.19 24.94 1.59
CA SER A 357 20.32 24.47 2.39
C SER A 357 19.93 23.16 3.06
N TYR A 358 20.84 22.20 3.05
CA TYR A 358 20.62 20.92 3.72
C TYR A 358 21.14 20.98 5.15
N SER A 359 20.28 20.71 6.13
CA SER A 359 20.74 20.24 7.44
C SER A 359 21.33 18.83 7.32
N GLN A 360 21.99 18.33 8.37
CA GLN A 360 22.46 16.94 8.39
C GLN A 360 21.33 15.93 8.22
N LYS A 361 20.14 16.21 8.79
CA LYS A 361 18.96 15.34 8.65
C LYS A 361 18.38 15.39 7.23
N ASP A 362 18.34 16.58 6.63
CA ASP A 362 17.88 16.76 5.25
C ASP A 362 18.83 16.06 4.29
N TYR A 363 20.14 16.23 4.48
CA TYR A 363 21.14 15.56 3.68
C TYR A 363 21.04 14.04 3.80
N TYR A 364 20.89 13.53 5.04
CA TYR A 364 20.62 12.12 5.28
C TYR A 364 19.39 11.61 4.51
N LEU A 365 18.31 12.37 4.39
CA LEU A 365 17.16 11.98 3.55
C LEU A 365 17.44 12.13 2.06
N ALA A 366 18.10 13.20 1.65
CA ALA A 366 18.43 13.52 0.27
C ALA A 366 19.30 12.44 -0.38
N THR A 367 20.18 11.77 0.38
CA THR A 367 20.99 10.65 -0.13
C THR A 367 20.20 9.43 -0.61
N VAL A 368 18.89 9.34 -0.31
CA VAL A 368 18.03 8.33 -0.95
C VAL A 368 17.72 8.70 -2.41
N CYS A 369 17.70 9.99 -2.75
CA CYS A 369 17.29 10.47 -4.07
C CYS A 369 18.31 10.11 -5.15
N ASP A 370 17.85 10.06 -6.41
CA ASP A 370 18.69 9.84 -7.58
C ASP A 370 19.53 11.07 -7.91
N GLU A 371 19.00 12.26 -7.62
CA GLU A 371 19.65 13.55 -7.85
C GLU A 371 19.42 14.47 -6.64
N ILE A 372 20.48 15.17 -6.23
CA ILE A 372 20.49 16.12 -5.11
C ILE A 372 20.91 17.48 -5.64
N TYR A 373 19.98 18.43 -5.58
CA TYR A 373 20.18 19.78 -6.06
C TYR A 373 20.23 20.80 -4.94
N LEU A 374 21.16 21.74 -5.05
CA LEU A 374 21.34 22.79 -4.06
C LEU A 374 21.20 24.16 -4.72
N LEU A 375 20.60 25.12 -4.01
CA LEU A 375 20.60 26.51 -4.43
C LEU A 375 22.06 27.04 -4.61
N PRO A 376 22.40 27.79 -5.68
CA PRO A 376 23.75 28.30 -5.93
C PRO A 376 24.37 29.22 -4.85
N ILE A 377 23.65 29.53 -3.78
CA ILE A 377 24.12 30.26 -2.58
C ILE A 377 23.94 29.46 -1.28
N GLY A 378 23.49 28.22 -1.40
CA GLY A 378 23.14 27.34 -0.29
C GLY A 378 24.32 26.67 0.39
N THR A 379 24.01 25.92 1.44
CA THR A 379 24.99 25.18 2.24
C THR A 379 24.56 23.74 2.50
N VAL A 380 25.54 22.85 2.68
CA VAL A 380 25.33 21.51 3.23
C VAL A 380 25.97 21.47 4.61
N ASN A 381 25.13 21.43 5.65
CA ASN A 381 25.53 21.42 7.05
C ASN A 381 25.72 19.99 7.58
N LEU A 382 26.60 19.23 6.93
CA LEU A 382 27.05 17.92 7.36
C LEU A 382 28.24 18.11 8.31
N LYS A 383 28.09 17.88 9.62
CA LYS A 383 29.07 18.30 10.65
C LYS A 383 29.27 17.31 11.81
N GLY A 384 28.62 16.15 11.76
CA GLY A 384 28.69 15.15 12.83
C GLY A 384 27.64 15.38 13.90
N LEU A 385 27.82 14.75 15.06
CA LEU A 385 26.88 14.81 16.18
C LEU A 385 27.57 15.33 17.43
N ALA A 386 26.83 16.11 18.21
CA ALA A 386 27.27 16.55 19.52
C ALA A 386 26.04 16.64 20.44
N ALA A 387 26.23 16.31 21.72
CA ALA A 387 25.28 16.57 22.78
C ALA A 387 25.85 17.66 23.70
N VAL A 388 25.00 18.62 24.07
CA VAL A 388 25.36 19.69 25.00
C VAL A 388 24.43 19.58 26.20
N MET A 389 25.02 19.33 27.37
CA MET A 389 24.30 19.17 28.63
C MET A 389 24.43 20.46 29.45
N GLY A 390 23.30 20.99 29.92
CA GLY A 390 23.28 22.18 30.78
C GLY A 390 23.25 21.80 32.26
N TYR A 391 24.16 22.38 33.05
CA TYR A 391 24.26 22.17 34.50
C TYR A 391 23.97 23.46 35.26
N TRP A 392 23.13 23.35 36.29
CA TRP A 392 22.56 24.47 37.03
C TRP A 392 22.88 24.44 38.53
N LYS A 393 23.60 23.43 39.02
CA LYS A 393 23.95 23.32 40.45
C LYS A 393 24.59 24.61 40.99
N GLY A 394 25.62 25.12 40.31
CA GLY A 394 26.31 26.35 40.76
C GLY A 394 25.39 27.59 40.81
N THR A 395 24.36 27.64 39.95
CA THR A 395 23.33 28.69 40.01
C THR A 395 22.40 28.47 41.19
N LEU A 396 21.95 27.25 41.43
CA LEU A 396 21.07 26.90 42.55
C LEU A 396 21.74 27.14 43.90
N ASP A 397 23.02 26.80 44.04
CA ASP A 397 23.81 27.05 45.25
C ASP A 397 23.88 28.55 45.57
N LYS A 398 24.12 29.39 44.56
CA LYS A 398 24.11 30.86 44.71
C LYS A 398 22.75 31.41 45.13
N LEU A 399 21.67 30.74 44.75
CA LEU A 399 20.30 31.09 45.14
C LEU A 399 19.90 30.51 46.51
N GLY A 400 20.79 29.72 47.15
CA GLY A 400 20.50 29.05 48.41
C GLY A 400 19.53 27.86 48.27
N ILE A 401 19.40 27.28 47.08
CA ILE A 401 18.49 26.18 46.77
C ILE A 401 19.27 24.86 46.77
N GLY A 402 19.02 23.99 47.76
CA GLY A 402 19.58 22.64 47.79
C GLY A 402 18.66 21.61 47.12
N VAL A 403 19.21 20.78 46.22
CA VAL A 403 18.47 19.71 45.53
C VAL A 403 18.91 18.35 46.09
N GLN A 404 17.96 17.56 46.57
CA GLN A 404 18.18 16.19 47.02
C GLN A 404 17.50 15.22 46.06
N VAL A 405 18.27 14.28 45.50
CA VAL A 405 17.79 13.30 44.52
C VAL A 405 18.04 11.90 45.06
N ALA A 406 16.98 11.09 45.14
CA ALA A 406 17.10 9.65 45.32
C ALA A 406 17.17 8.98 43.94
N ARG A 407 18.30 8.34 43.62
CA ARG A 407 18.48 7.56 42.39
C ARG A 407 19.03 6.17 42.70
N ALA A 408 18.62 5.19 41.92
CA ALA A 408 18.97 3.79 42.15
C ALA A 408 20.29 3.36 41.47
N ARG A 409 20.74 4.07 40.41
CA ARG A 409 21.92 3.72 39.58
C ARG A 409 22.53 4.94 38.89
N ASP A 410 23.78 4.82 38.44
CA ASP A 410 24.58 5.91 37.88
C ASP A 410 24.09 6.43 36.53
N TYR A 411 23.53 5.55 35.70
CA TYR A 411 22.95 5.89 34.38
C TYR A 411 21.57 6.55 34.45
N LYS A 412 21.02 6.80 35.64
CA LYS A 412 19.77 7.57 35.79
C LYS A 412 20.10 9.07 35.86
N THR A 413 20.38 9.65 34.70
CA THR A 413 20.99 11.00 34.58
C THR A 413 20.00 12.16 34.57
N ALA A 414 18.68 11.90 34.54
CA ALA A 414 17.65 12.95 34.39
C ALA A 414 17.72 14.10 35.41
N ALA A 415 18.31 13.88 36.59
CA ALA A 415 18.47 14.89 37.62
C ALA A 415 19.88 15.52 37.68
N ASN A 416 20.84 15.01 36.89
CA ASN A 416 22.24 15.41 36.94
C ASN A 416 22.43 16.91 36.71
N ALA A 417 21.61 17.50 35.84
CA ALA A 417 21.57 18.94 35.55
C ALA A 417 21.43 19.82 36.81
N PHE A 418 20.89 19.29 37.91
CA PHE A 418 20.65 20.05 39.14
C PHE A 418 21.63 19.73 40.29
N ILE A 419 22.37 18.63 40.18
CA ILE A 419 23.23 18.10 41.26
C ILE A 419 24.71 18.01 40.90
N TYR A 420 25.07 18.27 39.64
CA TYR A 420 26.46 18.38 39.19
C TYR A 420 26.71 19.76 38.55
N GLU A 421 27.98 20.16 38.53
CA GLU A 421 28.44 21.39 37.87
C GLU A 421 28.93 21.14 36.44
N ASP A 422 29.27 19.89 36.13
CA ASP A 422 29.78 19.43 34.84
C ASP A 422 29.33 17.98 34.57
N THR A 423 29.56 17.47 33.37
CA THR A 423 29.12 16.14 32.94
C THR A 423 29.81 15.02 33.70
N PRO A 424 29.07 14.22 34.49
CA PRO A 424 29.62 13.03 35.12
C PRO A 424 30.05 11.98 34.09
N GLU A 425 31.10 11.22 34.42
CA GLU A 425 31.66 10.18 33.54
C GLU A 425 30.61 9.19 33.02
N ALA A 426 29.73 8.68 33.87
CA ALA A 426 28.66 7.76 33.45
C ALA A 426 27.64 8.38 32.47
N GLU A 427 27.40 9.70 32.58
CA GLU A 427 26.54 10.42 31.63
C GLU A 427 27.27 10.64 30.30
N ALA A 428 28.56 10.97 30.35
CA ALA A 428 29.41 11.09 29.17
C ALA A 428 29.54 9.75 28.41
N GLU A 429 29.81 8.65 29.12
CA GLU A 429 29.90 7.30 28.55
C GLU A 429 28.60 6.91 27.84
N MET A 430 27.47 7.07 28.53
CA MET A 430 26.14 6.78 27.98
C MET A 430 25.84 7.61 26.73
N MET A 431 26.16 8.90 26.77
CA MET A 431 25.84 9.80 25.67
C MET A 431 26.76 9.58 24.47
N ASN A 432 28.05 9.37 24.68
CA ASN A 432 28.98 9.01 23.62
C ASN A 432 28.57 7.69 22.96
N TRP A 433 28.24 6.65 23.74
CA TRP A 433 27.75 5.39 23.19
C TRP A 433 26.50 5.56 22.31
N LEU A 434 25.54 6.39 22.73
CA LEU A 434 24.35 6.70 21.94
C LEU A 434 24.68 7.51 20.67
N LEU A 435 25.57 8.49 20.79
CA LEU A 435 25.98 9.32 19.64
C LEU A 435 26.75 8.48 18.61
N ASP A 436 27.62 7.58 19.06
CA ASP A 436 28.39 6.68 18.19
C ASP A 436 27.46 5.76 17.38
N ASP A 437 26.47 5.14 18.02
CA ASP A 437 25.47 4.29 17.32
C ASP A 437 24.68 5.08 16.27
N ILE A 438 24.21 6.28 16.62
CA ILE A 438 23.48 7.13 15.67
C ILE A 438 24.41 7.59 14.53
N TYR A 439 25.66 7.94 14.85
CA TYR A 439 26.64 8.39 13.89
C TYR A 439 26.97 7.30 12.86
N ASP A 440 27.20 6.07 13.32
CA ASP A 440 27.48 4.93 12.45
C ASP A 440 26.29 4.62 11.53
N GLN A 441 25.05 4.70 12.04
CA GLN A 441 23.84 4.55 11.23
C GLN A 441 23.71 5.65 10.15
N ILE A 442 24.05 6.90 10.49
CA ILE A 442 24.05 8.02 9.54
C ILE A 442 25.11 7.78 8.46
N CYS A 443 26.34 7.44 8.87
CA CYS A 443 27.45 7.22 7.94
C CYS A 443 27.15 6.07 6.97
N ALA A 444 26.69 4.93 7.48
CA ALA A 444 26.36 3.76 6.67
C ALA A 444 25.30 4.08 5.61
N LYS A 445 24.26 4.83 5.98
CA LYS A 445 23.15 5.17 5.08
C LYS A 445 23.48 6.28 4.09
N ILE A 446 24.33 7.24 4.45
CA ILE A 446 24.89 8.21 3.50
C ILE A 446 25.79 7.48 2.50
N GLY A 447 26.65 6.59 2.98
CA GLY A 447 27.54 5.76 2.14
C GLY A 447 26.75 4.93 1.14
N GLU A 448 25.72 4.21 1.58
CA GLU A 448 24.80 3.45 0.71
C GLU A 448 24.15 4.33 -0.36
N GLY A 449 23.69 5.54 0.02
CA GLY A 449 22.99 6.44 -0.89
C GLY A 449 23.89 7.10 -1.95
N ARG A 450 25.14 7.40 -1.59
CA ARG A 450 26.12 8.06 -2.48
C ARG A 450 27.11 7.11 -3.14
N GLY A 451 27.14 5.84 -2.73
CA GLY A 451 28.14 4.86 -3.18
C GLY A 451 29.54 5.13 -2.62
N TRP A 452 29.63 5.63 -1.39
CA TRP A 452 30.90 5.93 -0.71
C TRP A 452 31.21 4.90 0.37
N GLU A 453 32.50 4.63 0.55
CA GLU A 453 32.99 3.88 1.71
C GLU A 453 32.78 4.68 2.99
N ILE A 454 32.64 3.99 4.12
CA ILE A 454 32.32 4.62 5.41
C ILE A 454 33.38 5.65 5.80
N GLU A 455 34.65 5.36 5.55
CA GLU A 455 35.78 6.25 5.83
C GLU A 455 35.70 7.55 5.02
N GLU A 456 35.29 7.48 3.75
CA GLU A 456 35.08 8.68 2.92
C GLU A 456 33.92 9.53 3.48
N VAL A 457 32.86 8.89 3.94
CA VAL A 457 31.74 9.61 4.58
C VAL A 457 32.22 10.35 5.84
N LYS A 458 32.99 9.68 6.70
CA LYS A 458 33.56 10.27 7.92
C LYS A 458 34.48 11.45 7.59
N GLU A 459 35.35 11.30 6.58
CA GLU A 459 36.22 12.39 6.13
C GLU A 459 35.42 13.61 5.63
N LYS A 460 34.35 13.40 4.86
CA LYS A 460 33.49 14.50 4.41
C LYS A 460 32.80 15.18 5.58
N ILE A 461 32.33 14.43 6.59
CA ILE A 461 31.73 15.00 7.80
C ILE A 461 32.74 15.91 8.53
N ASP A 462 33.98 15.45 8.68
CA ASP A 462 35.05 16.20 9.36
C ASP A 462 35.46 17.50 8.63
N GLN A 463 35.25 17.54 7.31
CA GLN A 463 35.54 18.73 6.47
C GLN A 463 34.37 19.74 6.42
N GLY A 464 33.21 19.39 6.96
CA GLY A 464 32.03 20.24 6.91
C GLY A 464 32.08 21.46 7.84
N PRO A 465 31.22 22.47 7.62
CA PRO A 465 30.20 22.59 6.57
C PRO A 465 30.75 22.91 5.18
N PHE A 466 29.93 22.64 4.17
CA PHE A 466 30.24 22.96 2.78
C PHE A 466 29.34 24.08 2.26
N ILE A 467 29.97 25.13 1.71
CA ILE A 467 29.30 26.14 0.89
C ILE A 467 29.07 25.61 -0.53
N CYS A 468 28.07 26.13 -1.24
CA CYS A 468 27.58 25.66 -2.55
C CYS A 468 28.65 25.04 -3.47
N ARG A 469 29.70 25.80 -3.85
CA ARG A 469 30.73 25.31 -4.78
C ARG A 469 31.55 24.17 -4.18
N ARG A 470 31.92 24.25 -2.90
CA ARG A 470 32.62 23.17 -2.21
C ARG A 470 31.76 21.92 -2.05
N ALA A 471 30.45 22.07 -1.86
CA ALA A 471 29.53 20.95 -1.79
C ALA A 471 29.47 20.19 -3.12
N LEU A 472 29.42 20.92 -4.23
CA LEU A 472 29.47 20.34 -5.58
C LEU A 472 30.83 19.68 -5.85
N ASP A 473 31.94 20.37 -5.57
CA ASP A 473 33.29 19.85 -5.82
C ASP A 473 33.60 18.61 -4.93
N ALA A 474 33.03 18.53 -3.72
CA ALA A 474 33.12 17.36 -2.84
C ALA A 474 32.16 16.21 -3.20
N GLY A 475 31.33 16.39 -4.22
CA GLY A 475 30.33 15.41 -4.67
C GLY A 475 29.14 15.24 -3.73
N LEU A 476 28.91 16.18 -2.80
CA LEU A 476 27.78 16.13 -1.88
C LEU A 476 26.45 16.38 -2.59
N VAL A 477 26.45 17.25 -3.59
CA VAL A 477 25.30 17.57 -4.44
C VAL A 477 25.68 17.37 -5.91
N ASP A 478 24.68 17.09 -6.75
CA ASP A 478 24.89 16.76 -8.16
C ASP A 478 24.85 18.00 -9.05
N SER A 479 24.12 19.05 -8.66
CA SER A 479 24.09 20.34 -9.37
C SER A 479 23.66 21.50 -8.50
N LEU A 480 24.06 22.70 -8.92
CA LEU A 480 23.63 23.97 -8.33
C LEU A 480 22.57 24.62 -9.23
N ILE A 481 21.31 24.66 -8.79
CA ILE A 481 20.18 25.15 -9.60
C ILE A 481 19.28 26.10 -8.82
N TYR A 482 18.62 27.02 -9.51
CA TYR A 482 17.53 27.79 -8.91
C TYR A 482 16.23 26.99 -9.01
N TYR A 483 15.31 27.19 -8.07
CA TYR A 483 14.08 26.40 -8.01
C TYR A 483 13.25 26.44 -9.30
N ASN A 484 13.18 27.61 -9.94
CA ASN A 484 12.37 27.85 -11.14
C ASN A 484 13.15 27.75 -12.46
N SER A 485 14.41 27.30 -12.43
CA SER A 485 15.29 27.27 -13.62
C SER A 485 15.28 25.94 -14.34
#